data_AF-A0A5D2HVF4-F1
#
_entry.id   AF-A0A5D2HVF4-F1
#
_cell.length_a   1.000
_cell.length_b   1.000
_cell.length_c   1.000
_cell.angle_alpha   90.00
_cell.angle_beta   90.00
_cell.angle_gamma   90.00
#
_symmetry.space_group_name_H-M   'P 1'
#
loop_
_entity.id
_entity.type
_entity.pdbx_description
1 polymer ?
#
loop_
_entity_poly.entity_id
_entity_poly.type
_entity_poly.pdbx_seq_one_letter_code
_entity_poly.pdbx_strand_id
1 'polypeptide(L)'
;MILPSKFQDETEKSDKPSPPLDVSVAFPQATPASVFPPSVSDYYRFDDLLSPEEKTLRMKVREFMEKEVAPIMAEYWEKAEFPFQILPKLADLGIAGFNTEGYGSPGLSITTSAIANAEIARVDASCSTFLLVHSVGMLTIASCGSEEQKQKYLPSLAQLKTIACWALTEPEYGSDASAVNTTARKVLAVSRVMVAWQPIGISMGVYDMCLRYLKERKQFGAPLAAFQLNQQKLSLMLGDIQAMTLVGWRLCKLYDKGKMTPGHASLGKSWITVRARETVVLGRELLGGNGILADFHVAKAFCDMEPIYTYEGTYDINSLVTGREITGFASFKAPEMSKHSRL
;
A
#
# COMPACT_ATOMS: atom_id res chain seq x y z
N MET A 1 -26.22 27.70 58.12
CA MET A 1 -25.97 28.52 56.92
C MET A 1 -26.46 27.70 55.74
N ILE A 2 -27.65 28.02 55.24
CA ILE A 2 -28.36 27.28 54.19
C ILE A 2 -27.91 27.88 52.85
N LEU A 3 -27.32 27.08 51.97
CA LEU A 3 -27.05 27.49 50.59
C LEU A 3 -28.35 27.40 49.78
N PRO A 4 -28.69 28.40 48.93
CA PRO A 4 -29.94 28.39 48.19
C PRO A 4 -29.91 27.38 47.05
N SER A 5 -30.95 26.56 46.98
CA SER A 5 -31.30 25.74 45.83
C SER A 5 -31.76 26.64 44.69
N LYS A 6 -30.99 26.69 43.61
CA LYS A 6 -31.43 27.09 42.25
C LYS A 6 -30.32 26.78 41.25
N PHE A 7 -30.18 25.49 40.92
CA PHE A 7 -29.85 25.12 39.54
C PHE A 7 -31.15 24.57 38.97
N GLN A 8 -31.87 25.44 38.24
CA GLN A 8 -32.96 25.00 37.38
C GLN A 8 -32.34 24.17 36.26
N ASP A 9 -32.86 22.96 36.13
CA ASP A 9 -32.53 21.99 35.11
C ASP A 9 -33.11 22.49 33.77
N GLU A 10 -32.40 23.40 33.12
CA GLU A 10 -32.64 23.78 31.73
C GLU A 10 -31.61 23.07 30.85
N THR A 11 -31.82 21.77 30.63
CA THR A 11 -31.41 21.16 29.37
C THR A 11 -32.39 20.04 29.02
N GLU A 12 -33.23 20.27 28.01
CA GLU A 12 -33.68 19.16 27.16
C GLU A 12 -32.41 18.50 26.58
N LYS A 13 -31.84 17.55 27.32
CA LYS A 13 -30.74 16.74 26.82
C LYS A 13 -31.33 15.82 25.76
N SER A 14 -31.06 16.18 24.51
CA SER A 14 -31.03 15.21 23.42
C SER A 14 -30.23 13.99 23.89
N ASP A 15 -30.87 12.83 24.01
CA ASP A 15 -30.23 11.54 24.33
C ASP A 15 -29.20 11.09 23.28
N LYS A 16 -28.98 11.89 22.23
CA LYS A 16 -27.91 11.64 21.25
C LYS A 16 -26.58 12.18 21.78
N PRO A 17 -25.52 11.35 21.82
CA PRO A 17 -24.18 11.83 22.13
C PRO A 17 -23.76 12.91 21.13
N SER A 18 -23.02 13.90 21.61
CA SER A 18 -22.47 14.96 20.75
C SER A 18 -21.50 14.38 19.71
N PRO A 19 -21.44 14.94 18.50
CA PRO A 19 -20.50 14.48 17.48
C PRO A 19 -19.04 14.69 17.92
N PRO A 20 -18.08 13.89 17.41
CA PRO A 20 -16.66 14.13 17.61
C PRO A 20 -16.27 15.54 17.16
N LEU A 21 -15.30 16.15 17.85
CA LEU A 21 -14.70 17.40 17.40
C LEU A 21 -13.88 17.17 16.13
N ASP A 22 -13.93 18.13 15.20
CA ASP A 22 -13.02 18.16 14.07
C ASP A 22 -11.56 18.12 14.55
N VAL A 23 -10.74 17.24 13.98
CA VAL A 23 -9.35 17.02 14.42
C VAL A 23 -8.50 18.29 14.32
N SER A 24 -8.76 19.18 13.37
CA SER A 24 -8.06 20.46 13.23
C SER A 24 -8.37 21.41 14.37
N VAL A 25 -9.57 21.32 14.95
CA VAL A 25 -9.97 22.07 16.15
C VAL A 25 -9.42 21.41 17.42
N ALA A 26 -9.49 20.07 17.50
CA ALA A 26 -9.01 19.31 18.65
C ALA A 26 -7.47 19.36 18.78
N PHE A 27 -6.75 19.47 17.67
CA PHE A 27 -5.29 19.48 17.63
C PHE A 27 -4.72 20.52 16.64
N PRO A 28 -4.75 21.82 16.99
CA PRO A 28 -4.40 22.90 16.05
C PRO A 28 -2.91 23.00 15.71
N GLN A 29 -2.04 22.22 16.36
CA GLN A 29 -0.59 22.26 16.13
C GLN A 29 -0.12 21.43 14.94
N ALA A 30 -0.95 20.58 14.35
CA ALA A 30 -0.54 19.75 13.23
C ALA A 30 -1.68 19.56 12.23
N THR A 31 -1.31 19.50 10.95
CA THR A 31 -2.25 19.35 9.85
C THR A 31 -2.62 17.85 9.67
N PRO A 32 -3.92 17.48 9.65
CA PRO A 32 -4.34 16.11 9.36
C PRO A 32 -4.05 15.71 7.90
N ALA A 33 -4.24 14.42 7.59
CA ALA A 33 -3.97 13.85 6.27
C ALA A 33 -4.99 14.26 5.19
N SER A 34 -6.14 14.82 5.58
CA SER A 34 -7.12 15.36 4.63
C SER A 34 -6.54 16.46 3.75
N VAL A 35 -5.55 17.20 4.25
CA VAL A 35 -4.59 17.95 3.43
C VAL A 35 -3.30 17.12 3.40
N PHE A 36 -3.05 16.39 2.32
CA PHE A 36 -1.96 15.42 2.29
C PHE A 36 -0.56 16.11 2.32
N PRO A 37 0.46 15.52 3.00
CA PRO A 37 1.79 16.12 3.06
C PRO A 37 2.51 16.15 1.70
N PRO A 38 3.32 17.19 1.45
CA PRO A 38 4.13 17.25 0.23
C PRO A 38 5.14 16.11 0.18
N SER A 39 5.45 15.64 -1.02
CA SER A 39 6.45 14.58 -1.21
C SER A 39 7.87 15.10 -0.94
N VAL A 40 8.49 14.56 0.10
CA VAL A 40 9.83 14.90 0.60
C VAL A 40 10.70 13.65 0.85
N SER A 41 10.11 12.48 0.66
CA SER A 41 10.73 11.15 0.75
C SER A 41 11.60 10.79 -0.45
N ASP A 42 11.47 11.49 -1.59
CA ASP A 42 12.32 11.32 -2.78
C ASP A 42 13.66 12.06 -2.61
N TYR A 43 14.57 11.47 -1.84
CA TYR A 43 15.83 12.11 -1.44
C TYR A 43 17.00 11.80 -2.38
N TYR A 44 17.01 10.61 -2.98
CA TYR A 44 17.99 10.20 -3.99
C TYR A 44 17.58 10.56 -5.42
N ARG A 45 16.57 11.43 -5.57
CA ARG A 45 16.10 11.93 -6.87
C ARG A 45 15.72 10.79 -7.81
N PHE A 46 14.83 9.92 -7.34
CA PHE A 46 14.26 8.81 -8.10
C PHE A 46 13.73 9.24 -9.47
N ASP A 47 13.24 10.48 -9.59
CA ASP A 47 12.89 11.08 -10.89
C ASP A 47 14.01 11.01 -11.93
N ASP A 48 15.28 11.07 -11.56
CA ASP A 48 16.38 10.95 -12.53
C ASP A 48 16.43 9.55 -13.20
N LEU A 49 15.75 8.55 -12.62
CA LEU A 49 15.63 7.19 -13.15
C LEU A 49 14.37 6.97 -14.02
N LEU A 50 13.55 8.01 -14.20
CA LEU A 50 12.25 7.96 -14.87
C LEU A 50 12.25 8.70 -16.20
N SER A 51 11.50 8.18 -17.17
CA SER A 51 11.18 8.90 -18.40
C SER A 51 10.26 10.10 -18.13
N PRO A 52 10.20 11.09 -19.04
CA PRO A 52 9.24 12.19 -18.93
C PRO A 52 7.78 11.74 -18.82
N GLU A 53 7.41 10.67 -19.53
CA GLU A 53 6.07 10.09 -19.52
C GLU A 53 5.76 9.43 -18.17
N GLU A 54 6.73 8.69 -17.62
CA GLU A 54 6.64 8.08 -16.28
C GLU A 54 6.43 9.14 -15.20
N LYS A 55 7.18 10.25 -15.25
CA LYS A 55 7.01 11.40 -14.34
C LYS A 55 5.64 12.06 -14.47
N THR A 56 5.19 12.25 -15.71
CA THR A 56 3.89 12.86 -15.98
C THR A 56 2.75 12.04 -15.38
N LEU A 57 2.77 10.72 -15.56
CA LEU A 57 1.75 9.85 -14.95
C LEU A 57 1.88 9.83 -13.42
N ARG A 58 3.10 9.75 -12.88
CA ARG A 58 3.37 9.82 -11.43
C ARG A 58 2.66 11.03 -10.81
N MET A 59 2.87 12.21 -11.39
CA MET A 59 2.26 13.45 -10.91
C MET A 59 0.73 13.44 -11.06
N LYS A 60 0.21 12.97 -12.20
CA LYS A 60 -1.24 12.85 -12.43
C LYS A 60 -1.92 11.99 -11.36
N VAL A 61 -1.32 10.83 -11.03
CA VAL A 61 -1.86 9.91 -10.00
C VAL A 61 -1.74 10.53 -8.62
N ARG A 62 -0.60 11.16 -8.29
CA ARG A 62 -0.40 11.85 -7.00
C ARG A 62 -1.46 12.92 -6.76
N GLU A 63 -1.62 13.84 -7.71
CA GLU A 63 -2.57 14.94 -7.60
C GLU A 63 -4.01 14.44 -7.44
N PHE A 64 -4.38 13.39 -8.18
CA PHE A 64 -5.68 12.75 -8.02
C PHE A 64 -5.86 12.20 -6.60
N MET A 65 -4.91 11.40 -6.11
CA MET A 65 -5.03 10.75 -4.79
C MET A 65 -5.05 11.77 -3.65
N GLU A 66 -4.19 12.79 -3.69
CA GLU A 66 -4.17 13.85 -2.68
C GLU A 66 -5.45 14.69 -2.68
N LYS A 67 -6.06 14.92 -3.85
CA LYS A 67 -7.25 15.77 -3.97
C LYS A 67 -8.56 15.03 -3.73
N GLU A 68 -8.67 13.80 -4.21
CA GLU A 68 -9.94 13.07 -4.31
C GLU A 68 -10.07 11.96 -3.26
N VAL A 69 -8.95 11.43 -2.74
CA VAL A 69 -8.95 10.30 -1.81
C VAL A 69 -8.53 10.72 -0.41
N ALA A 70 -7.45 11.49 -0.26
CA ALA A 70 -6.95 11.90 1.05
C ALA A 70 -8.01 12.60 1.94
N PRO A 71 -8.91 13.45 1.41
CA PRO A 71 -9.95 14.10 2.24
C PRO A 71 -11.00 13.14 2.82
N ILE A 72 -11.20 11.97 2.22
CA ILE A 72 -12.29 11.04 2.58
C ILE A 72 -11.79 9.71 3.16
N MET A 73 -10.51 9.38 2.99
CA MET A 73 -10.00 8.03 3.30
C MET A 73 -10.14 7.63 4.77
N ALA A 74 -10.02 8.56 5.72
CA ALA A 74 -10.10 8.25 7.15
C ALA A 74 -11.51 7.78 7.55
N GLU A 75 -12.54 8.44 7.05
CA GLU A 75 -13.94 8.07 7.31
C GLU A 75 -14.28 6.70 6.71
N TYR A 76 -13.91 6.46 5.45
CA TYR A 76 -14.18 5.19 4.78
C TYR A 76 -13.41 4.02 5.42
N TRP A 77 -12.16 4.25 5.80
CA TRP A 77 -11.35 3.24 6.47
C TRP A 77 -11.93 2.86 7.84
N GLU A 78 -12.33 3.84 8.64
CA GLU A 78 -12.96 3.61 9.95
C GLU A 78 -14.28 2.83 9.85
N LYS A 79 -15.09 3.14 8.83
CA LYS A 79 -16.36 2.43 8.58
C LYS A 79 -16.20 1.08 7.90
N ALA A 80 -14.99 0.74 7.46
CA ALA A 80 -14.71 -0.40 6.58
C ALA A 80 -15.60 -0.41 5.31
N GLU A 81 -15.85 0.77 4.74
CA GLU A 81 -16.62 0.97 3.51
C GLU A 81 -15.68 1.26 2.32
N PHE A 82 -16.12 0.95 1.10
CA PHE A 82 -15.39 1.30 -0.12
C PHE A 82 -15.94 2.58 -0.77
N PRO A 83 -15.11 3.57 -1.13
CA PRO A 83 -15.55 4.83 -1.71
C PRO A 83 -15.88 4.72 -3.20
N PHE A 84 -16.97 4.02 -3.55
CA PHE A 84 -17.39 3.78 -4.95
C PHE A 84 -17.48 5.04 -5.82
N GLN A 85 -17.72 6.20 -5.22
CA GLN A 85 -17.78 7.49 -5.92
C GLN A 85 -16.47 7.88 -6.61
N ILE A 86 -15.32 7.32 -6.22
CA ILE A 86 -14.04 7.64 -6.85
C ILE A 86 -13.82 6.89 -8.17
N LEU A 87 -14.55 5.79 -8.41
CA LEU A 87 -14.29 4.89 -9.54
C LEU A 87 -14.33 5.57 -10.92
N PRO A 88 -15.30 6.46 -11.24
CA PRO A 88 -15.30 7.14 -12.53
C PRO A 88 -14.04 7.98 -12.76
N LYS A 89 -13.63 8.77 -11.75
CA LYS A 89 -12.41 9.59 -11.85
C LYS A 89 -11.13 8.74 -11.86
N LEU A 90 -11.14 7.62 -11.15
CA LEU A 90 -10.05 6.65 -11.17
C LEU A 90 -9.90 6.00 -12.57
N ALA A 91 -11.02 5.74 -13.26
CA ALA A 91 -11.02 5.25 -14.63
C ALA A 91 -10.42 6.29 -15.61
N ASP A 92 -10.73 7.57 -15.42
CA ASP A 92 -10.18 8.69 -16.22
C ASP A 92 -8.65 8.84 -16.11
N LEU A 93 -8.04 8.24 -15.08
CA LEU A 93 -6.58 8.17 -14.99
C LEU A 93 -5.99 7.27 -16.08
N GLY A 94 -6.74 6.26 -16.54
CA GLY A 94 -6.29 5.31 -17.56
C GLY A 94 -5.23 4.35 -17.03
N ILE A 95 -5.37 3.89 -15.78
CA ILE A 95 -4.38 3.01 -15.12
C ILE A 95 -4.94 1.64 -14.73
N ALA A 96 -6.25 1.43 -14.84
CA ALA A 96 -6.88 0.14 -14.57
C ALA A 96 -6.41 -0.92 -15.58
N GLY A 97 -5.83 -2.00 -15.08
CA GLY A 97 -5.19 -3.04 -15.90
C GLY A 97 -3.68 -2.91 -16.02
N PHE A 98 -3.10 -1.78 -15.59
CA PHE A 98 -1.65 -1.55 -15.58
C PHE A 98 -0.98 -1.90 -16.91
N ASN A 99 -0.18 -2.96 -16.94
CA ASN A 99 0.58 -3.40 -18.11
C ASN A 99 -0.22 -4.36 -19.03
N THR A 100 -1.53 -4.49 -18.83
CA THR A 100 -2.41 -5.27 -19.73
C THR A 100 -2.55 -4.53 -21.06
N GLU A 101 -2.21 -5.20 -22.16
CA GLU A 101 -2.23 -4.63 -23.51
C GLU A 101 -3.54 -4.90 -24.25
N GLY A 102 -3.94 -3.97 -25.12
CA GLY A 102 -5.08 -4.12 -26.03
C GLY A 102 -6.45 -4.02 -25.36
N TYR A 103 -7.51 -4.12 -26.19
CA TYR A 103 -8.92 -4.15 -25.75
C TYR A 103 -9.33 -2.98 -24.85
N GLY A 104 -8.76 -1.79 -25.08
CA GLY A 104 -9.01 -0.59 -24.27
C GLY A 104 -8.22 -0.52 -22.96
N SER A 105 -7.39 -1.52 -22.66
CA SER A 105 -6.45 -1.52 -21.53
C SER A 105 -5.27 -0.59 -21.81
N PRO A 106 -4.63 -0.03 -20.77
CA PRO A 106 -3.66 1.06 -20.97
C PRO A 106 -2.29 0.62 -21.46
N GLY A 107 -1.90 -0.65 -21.33
CA GLY A 107 -0.62 -1.16 -21.84
C GLY A 107 0.60 -0.44 -21.27
N LEU A 108 0.56 -0.03 -20.00
CA LEU A 108 1.63 0.73 -19.37
C LEU A 108 2.91 -0.11 -19.26
N SER A 109 4.07 0.55 -19.27
CA SER A 109 5.31 -0.13 -18.91
C SER A 109 5.23 -0.68 -17.48
N ILE A 110 6.05 -1.68 -17.14
CA ILE A 110 6.06 -2.21 -15.77
C ILE A 110 6.50 -1.15 -14.77
N THR A 111 7.40 -0.24 -15.18
CA THR A 111 7.92 0.83 -14.34
C THR A 111 6.81 1.88 -14.11
N THR A 112 6.11 2.27 -15.17
CA THR A 112 4.95 3.18 -15.11
C THR A 112 3.84 2.63 -14.21
N SER A 113 3.51 1.33 -14.34
CA SER A 113 2.53 0.64 -13.52
C SER A 113 2.91 0.61 -12.04
N ALA A 114 4.18 0.28 -11.76
CA ALA A 114 4.74 0.24 -10.42
C ALA A 114 4.65 1.60 -9.71
N ILE A 115 5.01 2.67 -10.41
CA ILE A 115 5.00 4.03 -9.85
C ILE A 115 3.57 4.52 -9.61
N ALA A 116 2.65 4.25 -10.55
CA ALA A 116 1.24 4.55 -10.34
C ALA A 116 0.73 3.84 -9.08
N ASN A 117 1.06 2.56 -8.91
CA ASN A 117 0.66 1.79 -7.73
C ASN A 117 1.26 2.36 -6.43
N ALA A 118 2.53 2.78 -6.45
CA ALA A 118 3.16 3.42 -5.31
C ALA A 118 2.55 4.78 -4.94
N GLU A 119 2.21 5.63 -5.92
CA GLU A 119 1.56 6.92 -5.64
C GLU A 119 0.14 6.74 -5.08
N ILE A 120 -0.58 5.69 -5.48
CA ILE A 120 -1.85 5.31 -4.85
C ILE A 120 -1.61 4.86 -3.41
N ALA A 121 -0.70 3.91 -3.20
CA ALA A 121 -0.39 3.35 -1.89
C ALA A 121 0.19 4.39 -0.91
N ARG A 122 0.84 5.43 -1.43
CA ARG A 122 1.33 6.58 -0.66
C ARG A 122 0.21 7.28 0.09
N VAL A 123 -0.98 7.35 -0.49
CA VAL A 123 -2.15 7.98 0.13
C VAL A 123 -3.03 6.93 0.81
N ASP A 124 -3.45 5.91 0.06
CA ASP A 124 -4.36 4.88 0.55
C ASP A 124 -4.06 3.48 -0.01
N ALA A 125 -3.67 2.57 0.88
CA ALA A 125 -3.31 1.20 0.54
C ALA A 125 -4.53 0.34 0.12
N SER A 126 -5.73 0.66 0.59
CA SER A 126 -6.96 -0.02 0.18
C SER A 126 -7.28 0.24 -1.30
N CYS A 127 -7.17 1.50 -1.75
CA CYS A 127 -7.31 1.86 -3.16
C CYS A 127 -6.23 1.21 -4.03
N SER A 128 -4.99 1.14 -3.54
CA SER A 128 -3.89 0.47 -4.24
C SER A 128 -4.14 -1.03 -4.38
N THR A 129 -4.55 -1.69 -3.30
CA THR A 129 -4.91 -3.12 -3.31
C THR A 129 -6.09 -3.38 -4.24
N PHE A 130 -7.11 -2.51 -4.24
CA PHE A 130 -8.25 -2.60 -5.17
C PHE A 130 -7.79 -2.60 -6.63
N LEU A 131 -6.99 -1.62 -7.04
CA LEU A 131 -6.50 -1.52 -8.42
C LEU A 131 -5.55 -2.66 -8.78
N LEU A 132 -4.72 -3.10 -7.84
CA LEU A 132 -3.82 -4.22 -8.05
C LEU A 132 -4.60 -5.51 -8.30
N VAL A 133 -5.54 -5.87 -7.43
CA VAL A 133 -6.35 -7.09 -7.57
C VAL A 133 -7.20 -7.04 -8.84
N HIS A 134 -7.81 -5.88 -9.12
CA HIS A 134 -8.55 -5.67 -10.36
C HIS A 134 -7.67 -5.92 -11.59
N SER A 135 -6.46 -5.37 -11.60
CA SER A 135 -5.51 -5.51 -12.70
C SER A 135 -4.96 -6.93 -12.83
N VAL A 136 -4.81 -7.68 -11.73
CA VAL A 136 -4.49 -9.12 -11.76
C VAL A 136 -5.61 -9.92 -12.44
N GLY A 137 -6.87 -9.58 -12.18
CA GLY A 137 -8.03 -10.15 -12.89
C GLY A 137 -7.97 -9.88 -14.39
N MET A 138 -7.72 -8.63 -14.79
CA MET A 138 -7.55 -8.25 -16.21
C MET A 138 -6.38 -9.00 -16.87
N LEU A 139 -5.21 -9.03 -16.23
CA LEU A 139 -4.02 -9.71 -16.72
C LEU A 139 -4.27 -11.21 -16.91
N THR A 140 -5.05 -11.83 -16.00
CA THR A 140 -5.46 -13.24 -16.11
C THR A 140 -6.32 -13.47 -17.35
N ILE A 141 -7.33 -12.62 -17.60
CA ILE A 141 -8.17 -12.72 -18.81
C ILE A 141 -7.34 -12.51 -20.07
N ALA A 142 -6.45 -11.51 -20.08
CA ALA A 142 -5.59 -11.23 -21.23
C ALA A 142 -4.62 -12.37 -21.54
N SER A 143 -4.08 -13.03 -20.50
CA SER A 143 -3.07 -14.08 -20.64
C SER A 143 -3.65 -15.48 -20.84
N CYS A 144 -4.85 -15.74 -20.31
CA CYS A 144 -5.41 -17.09 -20.22
C CYS A 144 -6.81 -17.23 -20.83
N GLY A 145 -7.50 -16.12 -21.14
CA GLY A 145 -8.83 -16.14 -21.73
C GLY A 145 -8.82 -16.35 -23.24
N SER A 146 -9.96 -16.78 -23.80
CA SER A 146 -10.20 -16.81 -25.25
C SER A 146 -10.36 -15.41 -25.83
N GLU A 147 -10.26 -15.25 -27.15
CA GLU A 147 -10.49 -13.95 -27.80
C GLU A 147 -11.88 -13.40 -27.54
N GLU A 148 -12.90 -14.25 -27.50
CA GLU A 148 -14.27 -13.87 -27.16
C GLU A 148 -14.36 -13.32 -25.72
N GLN A 149 -13.65 -13.94 -24.76
CA GLN A 149 -13.61 -13.46 -23.37
C GLN A 149 -12.88 -12.12 -23.27
N LYS A 150 -11.76 -11.95 -23.97
CA LYS A 150 -10.99 -10.70 -23.98
C LYS A 150 -11.83 -9.53 -24.51
N GLN A 151 -12.45 -9.70 -25.68
CA GLN A 151 -13.32 -8.69 -26.30
C GLN A 151 -14.54 -8.36 -25.44
N LYS A 152 -15.12 -9.37 -24.78
CA LYS A 152 -16.30 -9.19 -23.94
C LYS A 152 -16.02 -8.45 -22.63
N TYR A 153 -14.91 -8.74 -21.96
CA TYR A 153 -14.68 -8.32 -20.58
C TYR A 153 -13.68 -7.17 -20.43
N LEU A 154 -12.54 -7.20 -21.13
CA LEU A 154 -11.45 -6.25 -20.91
C LEU A 154 -11.85 -4.77 -21.14
N PRO A 155 -12.63 -4.40 -22.17
CA PRO A 155 -13.00 -3.00 -22.39
C PRO A 155 -13.80 -2.40 -21.24
N SER A 156 -14.69 -3.19 -20.62
CA SER A 156 -15.50 -2.75 -19.47
C SER A 156 -14.68 -2.67 -18.19
N LEU A 157 -13.75 -3.62 -18.00
CA LEU A 157 -12.83 -3.64 -16.86
C LEU A 157 -11.86 -2.46 -16.89
N ALA A 158 -11.25 -2.16 -18.05
CA ALA A 158 -10.33 -1.04 -18.21
C ALA A 158 -10.95 0.34 -17.91
N GLN A 159 -12.28 0.43 -17.98
CA GLN A 159 -13.06 1.64 -17.67
C GLN A 159 -13.70 1.59 -16.27
N LEU A 160 -13.36 0.59 -15.45
CA LEU A 160 -13.95 0.32 -14.12
C LEU A 160 -15.49 0.29 -14.09
N LYS A 161 -16.14 0.03 -15.24
CA LYS A 161 -17.61 -0.17 -15.32
C LYS A 161 -18.03 -1.51 -14.74
N THR A 162 -17.12 -2.47 -14.79
CA THR A 162 -17.19 -3.75 -14.10
C THR A 162 -15.93 -3.93 -13.29
N ILE A 163 -16.01 -4.66 -12.18
CA ILE A 163 -14.89 -4.87 -11.26
C ILE A 163 -14.49 -6.34 -11.30
N ALA A 164 -13.21 -6.63 -11.50
CA ALA A 164 -12.66 -7.96 -11.36
C ALA A 164 -12.17 -8.21 -9.93
N CYS A 165 -12.26 -9.47 -9.49
CA CYS A 165 -11.57 -10.01 -8.33
C CYS A 165 -10.75 -11.23 -8.75
N TRP A 166 -9.88 -11.72 -7.85
CA TRP A 166 -9.05 -12.89 -8.11
C TRP A 166 -9.07 -13.85 -6.92
N ALA A 167 -9.82 -14.94 -7.07
CA ALA A 167 -10.03 -15.94 -6.01
C ALA A 167 -9.07 -17.12 -6.21
N LEU A 168 -8.09 -17.23 -5.30
CA LEU A 168 -7.17 -18.37 -5.22
C LEU A 168 -7.15 -18.97 -3.82
N THR A 169 -7.04 -18.13 -2.79
CA THR A 169 -7.03 -18.57 -1.39
C THR A 169 -8.35 -19.21 -1.00
N GLU A 170 -8.27 -20.39 -0.39
CA GLU A 170 -9.40 -21.11 0.20
C GLU A 170 -9.20 -21.19 1.74
N PRO A 171 -10.24 -21.49 2.54
CA PRO A 171 -10.10 -21.59 4.00
C PRO A 171 -8.98 -22.53 4.46
N GLU A 172 -8.77 -23.64 3.74
CA GLU A 172 -7.73 -24.65 4.05
C GLU A 172 -6.42 -24.43 3.28
N TYR A 173 -6.40 -23.54 2.27
CA TYR A 173 -5.27 -23.39 1.36
C TYR A 173 -4.93 -21.91 1.11
N GLY A 174 -3.91 -21.43 1.84
CA GLY A 174 -3.28 -20.12 1.62
C GLY A 174 -1.85 -20.26 1.09
N SER A 175 -0.89 -20.45 1.99
CA SER A 175 0.54 -20.57 1.63
C SER A 175 0.85 -21.76 0.73
N ASP A 176 0.10 -22.87 0.86
CA ASP A 176 0.15 -24.00 -0.07
C ASP A 176 -0.90 -23.86 -1.20
N ALA A 177 -0.87 -22.73 -1.89
CA ALA A 177 -1.71 -22.50 -3.07
C ALA A 177 -1.40 -23.45 -4.24
N SER A 178 -0.41 -24.34 -4.11
CA SER A 178 -0.19 -25.41 -5.10
C SER A 178 -1.07 -26.64 -4.85
N ALA A 179 -1.62 -26.77 -3.65
CA ALA A 179 -2.54 -27.82 -3.26
C ALA A 179 -4.01 -27.50 -3.56
N VAL A 180 -4.32 -26.26 -4.00
CA VAL A 180 -5.67 -25.97 -4.50
C VAL A 180 -5.93 -26.71 -5.82
N ASN A 181 -7.18 -27.10 -6.03
CA ASN A 181 -7.58 -27.84 -7.23
C ASN A 181 -7.56 -26.98 -8.51
N THR A 182 -7.46 -25.65 -8.39
CA THR A 182 -7.45 -24.67 -9.49
C THR A 182 -6.07 -24.01 -9.63
N THR A 183 -5.43 -24.04 -10.81
CA THR A 183 -4.04 -23.56 -10.97
C THR A 183 -3.87 -22.40 -11.96
N ALA A 184 -3.14 -21.34 -11.58
CA ALA A 184 -2.64 -20.29 -12.48
C ALA A 184 -1.24 -19.78 -12.04
N ARG A 185 -0.17 -20.23 -12.72
CA ARG A 185 1.22 -20.01 -12.25
C ARG A 185 1.94 -18.78 -12.84
N LYS A 186 1.61 -18.35 -14.07
CA LYS A 186 2.33 -17.23 -14.74
C LYS A 186 1.99 -15.84 -14.16
N VAL A 187 0.80 -15.69 -13.58
CA VAL A 187 0.26 -14.39 -13.12
C VAL A 187 0.96 -13.90 -11.84
N LEU A 188 1.21 -14.81 -10.88
CA LEU A 188 1.76 -14.45 -9.56
C LEU A 188 3.18 -13.87 -9.61
N ALA A 189 4.00 -14.25 -10.58
CA ALA A 189 5.36 -13.72 -10.69
C ALA A 189 5.35 -12.23 -11.09
N VAL A 190 4.43 -11.83 -11.95
CA VAL A 190 4.28 -10.44 -12.42
C VAL A 190 3.58 -9.60 -11.34
N SER A 191 2.55 -10.14 -10.69
CA SER A 191 1.83 -9.44 -9.62
C SER A 191 2.76 -9.09 -8.45
N ARG A 192 3.68 -9.97 -8.07
CA ARG A 192 4.67 -9.71 -7.00
C ARG A 192 5.56 -8.49 -7.24
N VAL A 193 5.87 -8.17 -8.49
CA VAL A 193 6.60 -6.91 -8.80
C VAL A 193 5.72 -5.73 -8.42
N MET A 194 4.45 -5.72 -8.81
CA MET A 194 3.51 -4.63 -8.47
C MET A 194 3.25 -4.53 -6.97
N VAL A 195 3.13 -5.67 -6.29
CA VAL A 195 2.95 -5.73 -4.83
C VAL A 195 4.12 -5.11 -4.11
N ALA A 196 5.36 -5.32 -4.57
CA ALA A 196 6.56 -4.75 -3.96
C ALA A 196 6.58 -3.21 -4.00
N TRP A 197 5.77 -2.57 -4.83
CA TRP A 197 5.66 -1.10 -4.88
C TRP A 197 4.61 -0.51 -3.92
N GLN A 198 3.70 -1.30 -3.36
CA GLN A 198 2.77 -0.79 -2.33
C GLN A 198 3.49 -0.40 -1.03
N PRO A 199 4.37 -1.24 -0.45
CA PRO A 199 5.11 -0.87 0.76
C PRO A 199 6.03 0.33 0.54
N ILE A 200 6.57 0.50 -0.69
CA ILE A 200 7.36 1.67 -1.06
C ILE A 200 6.50 2.93 -0.94
N GLY A 201 5.35 2.94 -1.61
CA GLY A 201 4.39 4.05 -1.54
C GLY A 201 3.98 4.39 -0.11
N ILE A 202 3.53 3.38 0.65
CA ILE A 202 3.12 3.54 2.05
C ILE A 202 4.24 4.17 2.88
N SER A 203 5.47 3.66 2.74
CA SER A 203 6.63 4.19 3.48
C SER A 203 6.92 5.64 3.13
N MET A 204 6.81 6.01 1.84
CA MET A 204 6.94 7.40 1.39
C MET A 204 5.90 8.31 2.05
N GLY A 205 4.62 7.90 2.07
CA GLY A 205 3.52 8.69 2.65
C GLY A 205 3.66 8.86 4.16
N VAL A 206 4.06 7.80 4.85
CA VAL A 206 4.36 7.83 6.29
C VAL A 206 5.51 8.78 6.58
N TYR A 207 6.61 8.73 5.82
CA TYR A 207 7.73 9.65 6.01
C TYR A 207 7.35 11.10 5.73
N ASP A 208 6.64 11.36 4.63
CA ASP A 208 6.15 12.70 4.26
C ASP A 208 5.31 13.29 5.41
N MET A 209 4.40 12.47 5.98
CA MET A 209 3.59 12.86 7.13
C MET A 209 4.42 13.10 8.38
N CYS A 210 5.35 12.20 8.71
CA CYS A 210 6.22 12.33 9.88
C CYS A 210 7.05 13.61 9.81
N LEU A 211 7.68 13.90 8.66
CA LEU A 211 8.52 15.09 8.52
C LEU A 211 7.70 16.38 8.68
N ARG A 212 6.51 16.45 8.07
CA ARG A 212 5.60 17.59 8.27
C ARG A 212 5.18 17.72 9.73
N TYR A 213 4.65 16.65 10.31
CA TYR A 213 4.15 16.64 11.69
C TYR A 213 5.23 17.07 12.69
N LEU A 214 6.46 16.57 12.55
CA LEU A 214 7.55 16.89 13.46
C LEU A 214 8.06 18.34 13.31
N LYS A 215 7.89 18.95 12.13
CA LYS A 215 8.19 20.38 11.90
C LYS A 215 7.10 21.30 12.47
N GLU A 216 5.84 20.89 12.39
CA GLU A 216 4.69 21.65 12.88
C GLU A 216 4.55 21.56 14.42
N ARG A 217 4.57 20.32 14.96
CA ARG A 217 4.33 20.04 16.37
C ARG A 217 5.51 20.47 17.23
N LYS A 218 5.22 21.21 18.31
CA LYS A 218 6.23 21.70 19.27
C LYS A 218 6.07 21.03 20.64
N GLN A 219 7.19 20.65 21.26
CA GLN A 219 7.28 20.21 22.65
C GLN A 219 8.58 20.75 23.25
N PHE A 220 8.60 20.96 24.57
CA PHE A 220 9.76 21.55 25.27
C PHE A 220 10.28 22.84 24.62
N GLY A 221 9.37 23.66 24.05
CA GLY A 221 9.71 24.93 23.40
C GLY A 221 10.33 24.83 21.99
N ALA A 222 10.50 23.64 21.42
CA ALA A 222 11.09 23.45 20.09
C ALA A 222 10.22 22.54 19.20
N PRO A 223 10.34 22.62 17.85
CA PRO A 223 9.78 21.62 16.95
C PRO A 223 10.27 20.22 17.30
N LEU A 224 9.42 19.20 17.18
CA LEU A 224 9.83 17.82 17.43
C LEU A 224 10.96 17.36 16.48
N ALA A 225 11.08 17.96 15.29
CA ALA A 225 12.17 17.71 14.36
C ALA A 225 13.55 18.19 14.87
N ALA A 226 13.62 18.96 15.97
CA ALA A 226 14.89 19.46 16.53
C ALA A 226 15.58 18.46 17.47
N PHE A 227 14.91 17.38 17.90
CA PHE A 227 15.46 16.42 18.85
C PHE A 227 16.24 15.30 18.14
N GLN A 228 17.40 14.95 18.69
CA GLN A 228 18.33 13.95 18.12
C GLN A 228 17.64 12.61 17.80
N LEU A 229 16.85 12.08 18.73
CA LEU A 229 16.18 10.79 18.54
C LEU A 229 15.12 10.83 17.42
N ASN A 230 14.43 11.96 17.24
CA ASN A 230 13.46 12.12 16.17
C ASN A 230 14.18 12.23 14.81
N GLN A 231 15.30 12.95 14.74
CA GLN A 231 16.11 13.03 13.53
C GLN A 231 16.73 11.68 13.16
N GLN A 232 17.21 10.90 14.13
CA GLN A 232 17.74 9.56 13.90
C GLN A 232 16.69 8.65 13.25
N LYS A 233 15.47 8.62 13.79
CA LYS A 233 14.37 7.82 13.25
C LYS A 233 13.98 8.26 11.84
N LEU A 234 13.87 9.58 11.59
CA LEU A 234 13.65 10.10 10.24
C LEU A 234 14.75 9.66 9.27
N SER A 235 16.02 9.72 9.68
CA SER A 235 17.13 9.30 8.83
C SER A 235 17.09 7.80 8.51
N LEU A 236 16.70 6.95 9.46
CA LEU A 236 16.55 5.51 9.25
C LEU A 236 15.43 5.22 8.24
N MET A 237 14.25 5.80 8.48
CA MET A 237 13.10 5.69 7.56
C MET A 237 13.46 6.16 6.14
N LEU A 238 14.17 7.28 6.03
CA LEU A 238 14.54 7.82 4.73
C LEU A 238 15.49 6.89 3.96
N GLY A 239 16.49 6.35 4.65
CA GLY A 239 17.43 5.37 4.07
C GLY A 239 16.71 4.12 3.56
N ASP A 240 15.74 3.63 4.32
CA ASP A 240 14.91 2.49 3.92
C ASP A 240 14.10 2.78 2.67
N ILE A 241 13.46 3.94 2.60
CA ILE A 241 12.70 4.34 1.41
C ILE A 241 13.59 4.39 0.19
N GLN A 242 14.81 4.95 0.30
CA GLN A 242 15.72 5.02 -0.85
C GLN A 242 16.12 3.61 -1.31
N ALA A 243 16.47 2.73 -0.36
CA ALA A 243 16.89 1.37 -0.66
C ALA A 243 15.76 0.53 -1.27
N MET A 244 14.55 0.58 -0.68
CA MET A 244 13.37 -0.10 -1.21
C MET A 244 13.02 0.38 -2.62
N THR A 245 13.09 1.69 -2.87
CA THR A 245 12.81 2.28 -4.19
C THR A 245 13.80 1.78 -5.25
N LEU A 246 15.11 1.76 -4.94
CA LEU A 246 16.13 1.27 -5.87
C LEU A 246 16.02 -0.23 -6.14
N VAL A 247 15.68 -1.03 -5.12
CA VAL A 247 15.39 -2.47 -5.28
C VAL A 247 14.16 -2.67 -6.16
N GLY A 248 13.05 -1.98 -5.88
CA GLY A 248 11.82 -2.03 -6.68
C GLY A 248 12.06 -1.64 -8.14
N TRP A 249 12.81 -0.56 -8.37
CA TRP A 249 13.22 -0.12 -9.70
C TRP A 249 14.06 -1.17 -10.42
N ARG A 250 15.01 -1.79 -9.72
CA ARG A 250 15.85 -2.83 -10.32
C ARG A 250 15.03 -4.04 -10.76
N LEU A 251 13.99 -4.42 -10.00
CA LEU A 251 13.06 -5.50 -10.38
C LEU A 251 12.30 -5.15 -11.66
N CYS A 252 11.78 -3.92 -11.77
CA CYS A 252 11.16 -3.44 -13.01
C CYS A 252 12.12 -3.58 -14.20
N LYS A 253 13.37 -3.14 -14.07
CA LYS A 253 14.35 -3.25 -15.17
C LYS A 253 14.81 -4.68 -15.47
N LEU A 254 14.72 -5.60 -14.52
CA LEU A 254 14.92 -7.03 -14.76
C LEU A 254 13.75 -7.63 -15.54
N TYR A 255 12.53 -7.23 -15.20
CA TYR A 255 11.31 -7.64 -15.89
C TYR A 255 11.30 -7.17 -17.34
N ASP A 256 11.54 -5.88 -17.57
CA ASP A 256 11.57 -5.28 -18.93
C ASP A 256 12.59 -5.97 -19.85
N LYS A 257 13.69 -6.47 -19.28
CA LYS A 257 14.75 -7.16 -20.03
C LYS A 257 14.50 -8.67 -20.18
N GLY A 258 13.39 -9.20 -19.67
CA GLY A 258 13.09 -10.64 -19.65
C GLY A 258 14.06 -11.47 -18.81
N LYS A 259 14.76 -10.84 -17.85
CA LYS A 259 15.80 -11.48 -17.01
C LYS A 259 15.36 -11.70 -15.56
N MET A 260 14.12 -11.39 -15.24
CA MET A 260 13.57 -11.60 -13.90
C MET A 260 13.24 -13.07 -13.69
N THR A 261 13.65 -13.60 -12.54
CA THR A 261 13.30 -14.96 -12.09
C THR A 261 12.24 -14.86 -11.00
N PRO A 262 11.50 -15.94 -10.70
CA PRO A 262 10.59 -15.95 -9.55
C PRO A 262 11.31 -15.65 -8.23
N GLY A 263 12.56 -16.10 -8.04
CA GLY A 263 13.38 -15.77 -6.87
C GLY A 263 13.71 -14.28 -6.78
N HIS A 264 14.03 -13.61 -7.89
CA HIS A 264 14.22 -12.14 -7.89
C HIS A 264 12.97 -11.41 -7.38
N ALA A 265 11.79 -11.74 -7.91
CA ALA A 265 10.53 -11.11 -7.50
C ALA A 265 10.19 -11.41 -6.03
N SER A 266 10.39 -12.65 -5.58
CA SER A 266 10.12 -13.08 -4.21
C SER A 266 11.08 -12.44 -3.19
N LEU A 267 12.37 -12.35 -3.50
CA LEU A 267 13.33 -11.60 -2.67
C LEU A 267 12.92 -10.13 -2.55
N GLY A 268 12.58 -9.51 -3.68
CA GLY A 268 12.07 -8.15 -3.73
C GLY A 268 10.89 -7.92 -2.80
N LYS A 269 9.81 -8.70 -2.97
CA LYS A 269 8.60 -8.60 -2.15
C LYS A 269 8.91 -8.80 -0.67
N SER A 270 9.56 -9.91 -0.31
CA SER A 270 9.84 -10.25 1.09
C SER A 270 10.71 -9.18 1.77
N TRP A 271 11.83 -8.78 1.16
CA TRP A 271 12.74 -7.80 1.74
C TRP A 271 12.12 -6.40 1.85
N ILE A 272 11.45 -5.91 0.80
CA ILE A 272 10.79 -4.60 0.82
C ILE A 272 9.69 -4.56 1.89
N THR A 273 8.86 -5.60 2.01
CA THR A 273 7.79 -5.61 3.03
C THR A 273 8.32 -5.63 4.46
N VAL A 274 9.48 -6.25 4.74
CA VAL A 274 10.12 -6.19 6.06
C VAL A 274 10.61 -4.79 6.37
N ARG A 275 11.36 -4.16 5.45
CA ARG A 275 11.87 -2.79 5.65
C ARG A 275 10.73 -1.78 5.79
N ALA A 276 9.65 -1.95 5.03
CA ALA A 276 8.47 -1.12 5.16
C ALA A 276 7.78 -1.29 6.52
N ARG A 277 7.64 -2.52 7.05
CA ARG A 277 7.12 -2.74 8.40
C ARG A 277 7.93 -2.01 9.47
N GLU A 278 9.26 -2.10 9.40
CA GLU A 278 10.14 -1.37 10.32
C GLU A 278 9.98 0.16 10.16
N THR A 279 9.86 0.64 8.91
CA THR A 279 9.66 2.07 8.61
C THR A 279 8.35 2.60 9.18
N VAL A 280 7.23 1.89 9.01
CA VAL A 280 5.93 2.33 9.52
C VAL A 280 5.83 2.24 11.05
N VAL A 281 6.55 1.30 11.68
CA VAL A 281 6.70 1.25 13.15
C VAL A 281 7.35 2.53 13.67
N LEU A 282 8.48 2.94 13.09
CA LEU A 282 9.17 4.19 13.44
C LEU A 282 8.29 5.41 13.20
N GLY A 283 7.57 5.43 12.07
CA GLY A 283 6.63 6.50 11.77
C GLY A 283 5.52 6.62 12.81
N ARG A 284 4.92 5.49 13.20
CA ARG A 284 3.84 5.45 14.21
C ARG A 284 4.28 6.08 15.52
N GLU A 285 5.46 5.69 16.02
CA GLU A 285 5.98 6.23 17.28
C GLU A 285 6.35 7.71 17.23
N LEU A 286 6.81 8.22 16.08
CA LEU A 286 7.14 9.64 15.91
C LEU A 286 5.94 10.57 16.09
N LEU A 287 4.71 10.11 15.83
CA LEU A 287 3.48 10.90 16.03
C LEU A 287 2.92 10.76 17.45
N GLY A 288 3.48 9.89 18.30
CA GLY A 288 3.04 9.70 19.68
C GLY A 288 1.57 9.27 19.77
N GLY A 289 0.76 10.01 20.52
CA GLY A 289 -0.67 9.73 20.68
C GLY A 289 -1.43 9.84 19.36
N ASN A 290 -1.17 10.85 18.55
CA ASN A 290 -1.84 11.01 17.25
C ASN A 290 -1.44 9.93 16.23
N GLY A 291 -0.35 9.20 16.49
CA GLY A 291 0.07 8.07 15.66
C GLY A 291 -0.85 6.86 15.72
N ILE A 292 -1.94 6.88 16.52
CA ILE A 292 -2.97 5.83 16.53
C ILE A 292 -4.27 6.26 15.83
N LEU A 293 -4.33 7.49 15.29
CA LEU A 293 -5.52 8.04 14.65
C LEU A 293 -5.42 7.92 13.13
N ALA A 294 -6.49 7.45 12.48
CA ALA A 294 -6.58 7.40 11.02
C ALA A 294 -6.45 8.79 10.38
N ASP A 295 -6.88 9.85 11.08
CA ASP A 295 -6.79 11.25 10.65
C ASP A 295 -5.37 11.70 10.29
N PHE A 296 -4.34 11.09 10.89
CA PHE A 296 -2.95 11.43 10.63
C PHE A 296 -2.25 10.44 9.70
N HIS A 297 -3.00 9.59 8.98
CA HIS A 297 -2.51 8.63 7.97
C HIS A 297 -1.61 7.50 8.50
N VAL A 298 -0.68 7.77 9.41
CA VAL A 298 0.33 6.83 9.87
C VAL A 298 -0.26 5.61 10.57
N ALA A 299 -1.31 5.79 11.38
CA ALA A 299 -2.00 4.67 12.02
C ALA A 299 -2.64 3.73 10.98
N LYS A 300 -3.31 4.34 10.00
CA LYS A 300 -3.92 3.63 8.86
C LYS A 300 -2.87 2.84 8.08
N ALA A 301 -1.79 3.52 7.68
CA ALA A 301 -0.65 2.94 6.96
C ALA A 301 0.04 1.80 7.74
N PHE A 302 0.20 1.97 9.05
CA PHE A 302 0.74 0.94 9.94
C PHE A 302 -0.12 -0.33 9.93
N CYS A 303 -1.44 -0.19 10.07
CA CYS A 303 -2.38 -1.31 9.99
C CYS A 303 -2.41 -1.96 8.60
N ASP A 304 -2.46 -1.14 7.55
CA ASP A 304 -2.56 -1.60 6.15
C ASP A 304 -1.30 -2.37 5.70
N MET A 305 -0.15 -2.14 6.34
CA MET A 305 1.10 -2.84 6.03
C MET A 305 1.04 -4.34 6.40
N GLU A 306 0.31 -4.72 7.44
CA GLU A 306 0.25 -6.10 7.93
C GLU A 306 -0.39 -7.11 6.94
N PRO A 307 -1.55 -6.82 6.30
CA PRO A 307 -2.06 -7.69 5.25
C PRO A 307 -1.15 -7.72 4.01
N ILE A 308 -0.50 -6.59 3.65
CA ILE A 308 0.42 -6.53 2.50
C ILE A 308 1.67 -7.39 2.73
N TYR A 309 2.17 -7.41 3.95
CA TYR A 309 3.25 -8.31 4.36
C TYR A 309 2.86 -9.79 4.19
N THR A 310 1.58 -10.10 4.36
CA THR A 310 1.03 -11.46 4.38
C THR A 310 0.63 -11.97 3.00
N TYR A 311 -0.18 -11.23 2.24
CA TYR A 311 -0.72 -11.70 0.97
C TYR A 311 0.35 -11.80 -0.12
N GLU A 312 -0.02 -12.37 -1.28
CA GLU A 312 0.90 -12.55 -2.42
C GLU A 312 2.15 -13.37 -2.04
N GLY A 313 1.88 -14.37 -1.20
CA GLY A 313 2.86 -15.18 -0.48
C GLY A 313 3.38 -14.47 0.75
N THR A 314 3.39 -15.14 1.90
CA THR A 314 3.97 -14.58 3.13
C THR A 314 5.46 -14.26 2.94
N TYR A 315 6.03 -13.51 3.90
CA TYR A 315 7.47 -13.31 3.97
C TYR A 315 8.24 -14.64 3.90
N ASP A 316 7.82 -15.63 4.68
CA ASP A 316 8.50 -16.92 4.77
C ASP A 316 8.43 -17.68 3.45
N ILE A 317 7.26 -17.73 2.81
CA ILE A 317 7.09 -18.40 1.52
C ILE A 317 7.94 -17.74 0.44
N ASN A 318 7.94 -16.41 0.36
CA ASN A 318 8.78 -15.70 -0.60
C ASN A 318 10.28 -15.91 -0.31
N SER A 319 10.68 -15.91 0.96
CA SER A 319 12.07 -16.19 1.35
C SER A 319 12.51 -17.61 0.95
N LEU A 320 11.64 -18.60 1.13
CA LEU A 320 11.89 -19.99 0.73
C LEU A 320 11.88 -20.17 -0.81
N VAL A 321 11.09 -19.38 -1.55
CA VAL A 321 11.16 -19.36 -3.03
C VAL A 321 12.54 -18.91 -3.49
N THR A 322 13.06 -17.83 -2.92
CA THR A 322 14.43 -17.36 -3.19
C THR A 322 15.47 -18.38 -2.74
N GLY A 323 15.33 -18.93 -1.53
CA GLY A 323 16.22 -19.94 -0.98
C GLY A 323 16.35 -21.17 -1.88
N ARG A 324 15.23 -21.69 -2.40
CA ARG A 324 15.23 -22.80 -3.37
C ARG A 324 15.98 -22.44 -4.65
N GLU A 325 15.80 -21.23 -5.17
CA GLU A 325 16.47 -20.79 -6.41
C GLU A 325 17.99 -20.69 -6.24
N ILE A 326 18.48 -20.16 -5.11
CA ILE A 326 19.92 -19.96 -4.90
C ILE A 326 20.66 -21.21 -4.41
N THR A 327 19.95 -22.16 -3.78
CA THR A 327 20.57 -23.39 -3.24
C THR A 327 20.33 -24.63 -4.09
N GLY A 328 19.28 -24.63 -4.92
CA GLY A 328 18.80 -25.83 -5.61
C GLY A 328 17.96 -26.78 -4.75
N PHE A 329 17.78 -26.51 -3.45
CA PHE A 329 17.05 -27.39 -2.53
C PHE A 329 15.71 -26.76 -2.08
N ALA A 330 14.60 -27.48 -2.27
CA ALA A 330 13.30 -27.04 -1.78
C ALA A 330 13.15 -27.32 -0.27
N SER A 331 12.68 -26.33 0.50
CA SER A 331 12.54 -26.44 1.97
C SER A 331 11.17 -25.98 2.49
N PHE A 332 10.10 -26.31 1.76
CA PHE A 332 8.72 -25.94 2.13
C PHE A 332 8.02 -26.98 2.99
N LYS A 333 8.31 -28.27 2.77
CA LYS A 333 7.64 -29.38 3.45
C LYS A 333 8.41 -29.79 4.70
N ALA A 334 7.69 -30.21 5.72
CA ALA A 334 8.29 -30.90 6.86
C ALA A 334 9.03 -32.17 6.39
N PRO A 335 10.09 -32.59 7.08
CA PRO A 335 10.72 -33.88 6.80
C PRO A 335 9.69 -35.00 6.93
N GLU A 336 9.76 -36.00 6.04
CA GLU A 336 8.96 -37.20 6.19
C GLU A 336 9.36 -37.90 7.50
N MET A 337 8.44 -37.99 8.45
CA MET A 337 8.68 -38.79 9.65
C MET A 337 8.78 -40.25 9.22
N SER A 338 9.99 -40.81 9.20
CA SER A 338 10.14 -42.25 9.06
C SER A 338 9.40 -42.92 10.22
N LYS A 339 8.57 -43.94 9.94
CA LYS A 339 7.90 -44.76 10.96
C LYS A 339 8.89 -45.56 11.85
N HIS A 340 10.19 -45.28 11.78
CA HIS A 340 11.27 -45.96 12.48
C HIS A 340 12.19 -44.98 13.20
N SER A 341 11.62 -44.02 13.94
CA SER A 341 12.38 -43.40 15.03
C SER A 341 12.55 -44.44 16.14
N ARG A 342 13.69 -45.15 16.15
CA ARG A 342 14.19 -45.88 17.32
C ARG A 342 14.90 -44.87 18.23
N LEU A 343 14.12 -44.18 19.04
CA LEU A 343 14.54 -43.64 20.33
C LEU A 343 13.50 -44.06 21.36
#